data_AF-A0A6N0ZF32-F1
#
_entry.id   AF-A0A6N0ZF32-F1
#
_cell.length_a   1.000
_cell.length_b   1.000
_cell.length_c   1.000
_cell.angle_alpha   90.00
_cell.angle_beta   90.00
_cell.angle_gamma   90.00
#
_symmetry.space_group_name_H-M   'P 1'
#
loop_
_entity.id
_entity.type
_entity.pdbx_description
1 polymer ?
#
loop_
_entity_poly.entity_id
_entity_poly.type
_entity_poly.pdbx_seq_one_letter_code
_entity_poly.pdbx_strand_id
1 'polypeptide(L)'
;MGQVENSQPYDEVIERAGKEAGIGAPKGTQVAGYVRDHLERWRLYHFHDTSSTSPMKRTADVNDNRYLRPDASNLEAFPYFLRDRHEASHSLIRRTAQRMATFFDDFPLAPQELNPGKIRLEWRHQGSDAYFDASSLSDGTSASSPWRRSSCSRRVVYRRSFWSMNPSWDCLPTRSPCWPR
;
A
#
# COMPACT_ATOMS: atom_id res chain seq x y z
N MET A 1 -10.98 -31.72 -5.77
CA MET A 1 -9.79 -30.91 -6.06
C MET A 1 -8.60 -31.84 -5.99
N GLY A 2 -8.08 -32.29 -7.14
CA GLY A 2 -6.95 -33.21 -7.20
C GLY A 2 -5.67 -32.49 -6.81
N GLN A 3 -4.92 -33.06 -5.87
CA GLN A 3 -3.56 -32.61 -5.60
C GLN A 3 -2.70 -32.97 -6.81
N VAL A 4 -2.06 -31.97 -7.41
CA VAL A 4 -1.02 -32.20 -8.42
C VAL A 4 0.25 -32.52 -7.64
N GLU A 5 0.44 -33.79 -7.34
CA GLU A 5 1.65 -34.30 -6.73
C GLU A 5 2.72 -34.44 -7.82
N ASN A 6 3.38 -33.32 -8.14
CA ASN A 6 4.53 -33.32 -9.05
C ASN A 6 5.81 -33.52 -8.24
N SER A 7 6.14 -34.77 -7.95
CA SER A 7 7.31 -35.16 -7.15
C SER A 7 8.64 -35.02 -7.90
N GLN A 8 8.59 -34.77 -9.22
CA GLN A 8 9.76 -34.61 -10.08
C GLN A 8 9.53 -33.51 -11.13
N PRO A 9 10.58 -32.76 -11.52
CA PRO A 9 10.50 -31.76 -12.59
C PRO A 9 10.14 -32.42 -13.93
N TYR A 10 9.40 -31.72 -14.78
CA TYR A 10 9.12 -32.20 -16.13
C TYR A 10 10.40 -32.19 -16.98
N ASP A 11 10.69 -33.30 -17.65
CA ASP A 11 11.83 -33.44 -18.59
C ASP A 11 11.51 -32.88 -19.99
N GLU A 12 10.26 -32.47 -20.23
CA GLU A 12 9.82 -31.94 -21.52
C GLU A 12 10.26 -30.48 -21.72
N VAL A 13 10.98 -30.23 -22.82
CA VAL A 13 11.46 -28.90 -23.18
C VAL A 13 10.42 -28.19 -24.06
N ILE A 14 10.03 -26.98 -23.66
CA ILE A 14 9.22 -26.09 -24.51
C ILE A 14 10.13 -25.48 -25.56
N GLU A 15 9.99 -25.92 -26.81
CA GLU A 15 10.73 -25.38 -27.95
C GLU A 15 10.50 -23.87 -28.11
N ARG A 16 11.54 -23.16 -28.56
CA ARG A 16 11.45 -21.72 -28.82
C ARG A 16 10.63 -21.44 -30.07
N ALA A 17 9.78 -20.42 -30.01
CA ALA A 17 9.12 -19.84 -31.18
C ALA A 17 9.74 -18.45 -31.45
N GLY A 18 10.69 -18.39 -32.39
CA GLY A 18 11.43 -17.16 -32.67
C GLY A 18 12.29 -16.71 -31.48
N LYS A 19 12.00 -15.50 -30.94
CA LYS A 19 12.70 -14.94 -29.78
C LYS A 19 12.06 -15.32 -28.43
N GLU A 20 10.91 -15.99 -28.46
CA GLU A 20 10.10 -16.27 -27.27
C GLU A 20 9.99 -17.79 -27.02
N ALA A 21 9.45 -18.15 -25.86
CA ALA A 21 9.07 -19.54 -25.59
C ALA A 21 7.85 -19.93 -26.44
N GLY A 22 7.83 -21.14 -27.00
CA GLY A 22 6.75 -21.64 -27.86
C GLY A 22 5.41 -21.93 -27.17
N ILE A 23 5.13 -21.31 -26.02
CA ILE A 23 3.91 -21.53 -25.21
C ILE A 23 2.64 -21.17 -26.00
N GLY A 24 2.71 -20.13 -26.84
CA GLY A 24 1.61 -19.67 -27.68
C GLY A 24 1.37 -20.50 -28.95
N ALA A 25 2.19 -21.53 -29.23
CA ALA A 25 2.04 -22.31 -30.45
C ALA A 25 0.76 -23.17 -30.44
N PRO A 26 0.03 -23.27 -31.57
CA PRO A 26 -1.23 -24.03 -31.66
C PRO A 26 -1.05 -25.54 -31.47
N LYS A 27 0.18 -26.06 -31.67
CA LYS A 27 0.59 -27.42 -31.32
C LYS A 27 1.56 -27.38 -30.14
N GLY A 28 1.05 -26.96 -28.98
CA GLY A 28 1.79 -27.00 -27.72
C GLY A 28 1.82 -28.41 -27.13
N THR A 29 2.92 -28.75 -26.47
CA THR A 29 3.03 -29.95 -25.66
C THR A 29 2.14 -29.91 -24.42
N GLN A 30 2.06 -31.00 -23.65
CA GLN A 30 1.28 -31.05 -22.41
C GLN A 30 1.76 -29.99 -21.41
N VAL A 31 3.08 -29.81 -21.26
CA VAL A 31 3.64 -28.76 -20.39
C VAL A 31 3.33 -27.36 -20.92
N ALA A 32 3.44 -27.12 -22.22
CA ALA A 32 3.09 -25.82 -22.80
C ALA A 32 1.60 -25.47 -22.64
N GLY A 33 0.72 -26.46 -22.79
CA GLY A 33 -0.72 -26.33 -22.52
C GLY A 33 -0.99 -26.01 -21.04
N TYR A 34 -0.38 -26.76 -20.12
CA TYR A 34 -0.49 -26.49 -18.68
C TYR A 34 -0.05 -25.08 -18.30
N VAL A 35 1.12 -24.64 -18.81
CA VAL A 35 1.65 -23.30 -18.54
C VAL A 35 0.73 -22.23 -19.12
N ARG A 36 0.25 -22.40 -20.36
CA ARG A 36 -0.69 -21.48 -20.99
C ARG A 36 -1.98 -21.34 -20.18
N ASP A 37 -2.60 -22.46 -19.80
CA ASP A 37 -3.84 -22.47 -19.00
C ASP A 37 -3.64 -21.78 -17.63
N HIS A 38 -2.43 -21.85 -17.06
CA HIS A 38 -2.10 -21.14 -15.83
C HIS A 38 -1.89 -19.64 -16.06
N LEU A 39 -1.17 -19.25 -17.12
CA LEU A 39 -0.94 -17.86 -17.47
C LEU A 39 -2.23 -17.14 -17.88
N GLU A 40 -3.16 -17.81 -18.54
CA GLU A 40 -4.48 -17.26 -18.89
C GLU A 40 -5.32 -16.90 -17.65
N ARG A 41 -5.05 -17.52 -16.50
CA ARG A 41 -5.71 -17.18 -15.22
C ARG A 41 -5.08 -15.97 -14.54
N TRP A 42 -3.90 -15.54 -14.98
CA TRP A 42 -3.23 -14.40 -14.37
C TRP A 42 -3.99 -13.12 -14.74
N ARG A 43 -4.22 -12.28 -13.73
CA ARG A 43 -4.80 -10.96 -13.94
C ARG A 43 -3.67 -9.95 -14.00
N LEU A 44 -3.65 -9.15 -15.07
CA LEU A 44 -2.73 -8.05 -15.20
C LEU A 44 -3.23 -6.88 -14.36
N TYR A 45 -2.35 -6.34 -13.52
CA TYR A 45 -2.62 -5.17 -12.69
C TYR A 45 -1.61 -4.07 -13.03
N HIS A 46 -2.11 -2.84 -13.22
CA HIS A 46 -1.33 -1.67 -13.61
C HIS A 46 -1.28 -0.68 -12.45
N PHE A 47 -0.28 -0.82 -11.57
CA PHE A 47 -0.06 0.07 -10.41
C PHE A 47 0.92 1.22 -10.70
N HIS A 48 1.17 1.54 -11.97
CA HIS A 48 2.22 2.49 -12.36
C HIS A 48 1.76 3.95 -12.42
N ASP A 49 0.46 4.21 -12.28
CA ASP A 49 -0.05 5.57 -12.20
C ASP A 49 0.12 6.11 -10.78
N THR A 50 1.19 6.89 -10.55
CA THR A 50 1.40 7.63 -9.29
C THR A 50 0.91 9.06 -9.38
N SER A 51 0.27 9.47 -10.48
CA SER A 51 -0.22 10.84 -10.63
C SER A 51 -1.20 11.21 -9.53
N SER A 52 -1.40 12.51 -9.29
CA SER A 52 -2.43 13.00 -8.37
C SER A 52 -3.84 12.52 -8.73
N THR A 53 -4.08 12.20 -9.99
CA THR A 53 -5.36 11.70 -10.50
C THR A 53 -5.50 10.18 -10.45
N SER A 54 -4.47 9.47 -9.99
CA SER A 54 -4.44 8.00 -9.97
C SER A 54 -5.67 7.42 -9.26
N PRO A 55 -6.28 6.35 -9.81
CA PRO A 55 -7.41 5.68 -9.17
C PRO A 55 -7.10 5.21 -7.74
N MET A 56 -5.85 4.82 -7.44
CA MET A 56 -5.43 4.37 -6.10
C MET A 56 -5.38 5.49 -5.05
N LYS A 57 -5.39 6.76 -5.48
CA LYS A 57 -5.39 7.92 -4.57
C LYS A 57 -6.78 8.39 -4.20
N ARG A 58 -7.81 7.85 -4.87
CA ARG A 58 -9.20 8.24 -4.68
C ARG A 58 -9.84 7.44 -3.55
N THR A 59 -10.92 7.97 -3.03
CA THR A 59 -11.73 7.24 -2.05
C THR A 59 -12.54 6.16 -2.75
N ALA A 60 -12.45 4.93 -2.28
CA ALA A 60 -13.18 3.79 -2.82
C ALA A 60 -14.53 3.59 -2.13
N ASP A 61 -15.43 2.88 -2.80
CA ASP A 61 -16.67 2.39 -2.17
C ASP A 61 -16.36 1.17 -1.31
N VAL A 62 -16.89 1.11 -0.08
CA VAL A 62 -16.66 -0.03 0.83
C VAL A 62 -17.15 -1.35 0.20
N ASN A 63 -18.20 -1.29 -0.63
CA ASN A 63 -18.78 -2.47 -1.27
C ASN A 63 -18.04 -2.92 -2.53
N ASP A 64 -17.08 -2.14 -3.02
CA ASP A 64 -16.28 -2.47 -4.20
C ASP A 64 -15.15 -3.44 -3.84
N ASN A 65 -15.51 -4.61 -3.31
CA ASN A 65 -14.58 -5.55 -2.66
C ASN A 65 -14.66 -6.99 -3.19
N ARG A 66 -15.40 -7.22 -4.27
CA ARG A 66 -15.60 -8.57 -4.85
C ARG A 66 -14.32 -9.14 -5.47
N TYR A 67 -13.47 -8.29 -6.02
CA TYR A 67 -12.17 -8.62 -6.59
C TYR A 67 -11.29 -7.37 -6.60
N LEU A 68 -9.96 -7.53 -6.57
CA LEU A 68 -9.05 -6.41 -6.77
C LEU A 68 -9.14 -5.93 -8.22
N ARG A 69 -9.32 -4.63 -8.43
CA ARG A 69 -9.43 -4.06 -9.78
C ARG A 69 -8.06 -3.95 -10.45
N PRO A 70 -7.99 -4.09 -11.79
CA PRO A 70 -6.73 -3.97 -12.55
C PRO A 70 -6.01 -2.64 -12.36
N ASP A 71 -6.74 -1.55 -12.12
CA ASP A 71 -6.25 -0.19 -11.93
C ASP A 71 -6.07 0.20 -10.45
N ALA A 72 -6.25 -0.76 -9.54
CA ALA A 72 -6.14 -0.56 -8.10
C ALA A 72 -7.13 0.45 -7.50
N SER A 73 -8.22 0.78 -8.18
CA SER A 73 -9.16 1.81 -7.68
C SER A 73 -9.94 1.41 -6.42
N ASN A 74 -9.77 0.17 -5.96
CA ASN A 74 -10.40 -0.39 -4.77
C ASN A 74 -9.39 -1.06 -3.82
N LEU A 75 -8.14 -0.61 -3.87
CA LEU A 75 -7.04 -1.13 -3.05
C LEU A 75 -7.31 -0.97 -1.54
N GLU A 76 -8.26 -0.14 -1.16
CA GLU A 76 -8.74 0.09 0.19
C GLU A 76 -9.81 -0.93 0.60
N ALA A 77 -10.80 -1.12 -0.26
CA ALA A 77 -12.00 -1.89 0.02
C ALA A 77 -11.73 -3.39 -0.04
N PHE A 78 -10.86 -3.82 -0.96
CA PHE A 78 -10.57 -5.25 -1.12
C PHE A 78 -9.79 -5.84 0.07
N PRO A 79 -8.67 -5.26 0.54
CA PRO A 79 -8.00 -5.75 1.74
C PRO A 79 -8.82 -5.57 3.01
N TYR A 80 -9.70 -4.56 3.08
CA TYR A 80 -10.66 -4.40 4.17
C TYR A 80 -11.58 -5.62 4.27
N PHE A 81 -12.15 -6.06 3.14
CA PHE A 81 -12.93 -7.30 3.07
C PHE A 81 -12.09 -8.53 3.43
N LEU A 82 -10.84 -8.61 2.97
CA LEU A 82 -9.96 -9.72 3.32
C LEU A 82 -9.65 -9.77 4.82
N ARG A 83 -9.48 -8.62 5.48
CA ARG A 83 -9.26 -8.59 6.93
C ARG A 83 -10.41 -9.24 7.68
N ASP A 84 -11.65 -8.94 7.27
CA ASP A 84 -12.85 -9.39 7.99
C ASP A 84 -13.27 -10.84 7.64
N ARG A 85 -12.99 -11.32 6.43
CA ARG A 85 -13.42 -12.65 5.95
C ARG A 85 -12.30 -13.66 5.72
N HIS A 86 -11.08 -13.18 5.51
CA HIS A 86 -9.93 -13.97 5.05
C HIS A 86 -8.61 -13.48 5.69
N GLU A 87 -8.58 -13.46 7.03
CA GLU A 87 -7.48 -12.89 7.82
C GLU A 87 -6.10 -13.43 7.41
N ALA A 88 -5.99 -14.72 7.07
CA ALA A 88 -4.75 -15.33 6.61
C ALA A 88 -4.19 -14.67 5.33
N SER A 89 -5.07 -14.38 4.36
CA SER A 89 -4.71 -13.69 3.12
C SER A 89 -4.33 -12.24 3.39
N HIS A 90 -5.07 -11.55 4.26
CA HIS A 90 -4.73 -10.19 4.69
C HIS A 90 -3.35 -10.15 5.39
N SER A 91 -3.08 -11.09 6.28
CA SER A 91 -1.79 -11.21 6.98
C SER A 91 -0.63 -11.44 6.00
N LEU A 92 -0.82 -12.26 4.97
CA LEU A 92 0.18 -12.47 3.93
C LEU A 92 0.48 -11.18 3.15
N ILE A 93 -0.55 -10.42 2.79
CA ILE A 93 -0.41 -9.11 2.12
C ILE A 93 0.36 -8.15 3.02
N ARG A 94 -0.06 -8.01 4.29
CA ARG A 94 0.60 -7.16 5.30
C ARG A 94 2.08 -7.50 5.44
N ARG A 95 2.43 -8.77 5.66
CA ARG A 95 3.81 -9.23 5.79
C ARG A 95 4.64 -9.00 4.52
N THR A 96 4.01 -9.08 3.35
CA THR A 96 4.68 -8.82 2.08
C THR A 96 4.95 -7.33 1.91
N ALA A 97 3.99 -6.47 2.24
CA ALA A 97 4.18 -5.02 2.26
C ALA A 97 5.30 -4.62 3.24
N GLN A 98 5.34 -5.19 4.45
CA GLN A 98 6.41 -4.97 5.44
C GLN A 98 7.81 -5.36 4.93
N ARG A 99 7.91 -6.42 4.12
CA ARG A 99 9.18 -6.83 3.50
C ARG A 99 9.65 -5.85 2.42
N MET A 100 8.73 -5.21 1.72
CA MET A 100 9.04 -4.21 0.69
C MET A 100 9.30 -2.81 1.29
N ALA A 101 8.61 -2.48 2.37
CA ALA A 101 8.68 -1.19 3.05
C ALA A 101 8.86 -1.41 4.55
N THR A 102 10.11 -1.38 5.03
CA THR A 102 10.42 -1.61 6.45
C THR A 102 9.83 -0.57 7.39
N PHE A 103 9.50 0.63 6.87
CA PHE A 103 8.80 1.67 7.61
C PHE A 103 7.30 1.38 7.77
N PHE A 104 6.71 0.50 6.97
CA PHE A 104 5.28 0.17 7.01
C PHE A 104 4.97 -0.76 8.20
N ASP A 105 3.91 -0.44 8.94
CA ASP A 105 3.40 -1.27 10.03
C ASP A 105 2.14 -2.03 9.60
N ASP A 106 1.05 -1.31 9.35
CA ASP A 106 -0.25 -1.89 9.01
C ASP A 106 -1.13 -0.95 8.18
N PHE A 107 -2.19 -1.49 7.59
CA PHE A 107 -3.29 -0.76 6.97
C PHE A 107 -4.44 -0.61 7.97
N PRO A 108 -4.64 0.56 8.61
CA PRO A 108 -5.80 0.83 9.47
C PRO A 108 -7.08 1.05 8.63
N LEU A 109 -7.51 0.02 7.89
CA LEU A 109 -8.63 0.12 6.97
C LEU A 109 -9.95 0.26 7.74
N ALA A 110 -10.56 1.44 7.66
CA ALA A 110 -11.86 1.71 8.27
C ALA A 110 -12.71 2.60 7.35
N PRO A 111 -14.04 2.38 7.30
CA PRO A 111 -14.95 3.32 6.67
C PRO A 111 -14.82 4.72 7.28
N GLN A 112 -15.06 5.77 6.49
CA GLN A 112 -15.02 7.14 6.99
C GLN A 112 -16.15 7.38 8.00
N GLU A 113 -15.83 7.99 9.15
CA GLU A 113 -16.83 8.27 10.19
C GLU A 113 -18.01 9.12 9.69
N LEU A 114 -17.71 10.09 8.82
CA LEU A 114 -18.70 10.98 8.22
C LEU A 114 -19.41 10.38 7.01
N ASN A 115 -18.85 9.33 6.40
CA ASN A 115 -19.41 8.67 5.23
C ASN A 115 -19.08 7.16 5.24
N PRO A 116 -19.88 6.34 5.94
CA PRO A 116 -19.62 4.91 6.07
C PRO A 116 -19.65 4.12 4.75
N GLY A 117 -20.16 4.71 3.66
CA GLY A 117 -20.13 4.10 2.33
C GLY A 117 -18.76 4.21 1.64
N LYS A 118 -17.83 4.99 2.19
CA LYS A 118 -16.54 5.29 1.58
C LYS A 118 -15.38 4.91 2.48
N ILE A 119 -14.29 4.49 1.85
CA ILE A 119 -13.04 4.08 2.50
C ILE A 119 -11.85 4.69 1.78
N ARG A 120 -10.83 5.07 2.53
CA ARG A 120 -9.60 5.66 2.01
C ARG A 120 -8.39 4.80 2.34
N LEU A 121 -7.39 4.79 1.46
CA LEU A 121 -6.17 4.05 1.71
C LEU A 121 -5.36 4.82 2.72
N GLU A 122 -5.09 4.15 3.83
CA GLU A 122 -4.26 4.68 4.89
C GLU A 122 -3.27 3.61 5.34
N TRP A 123 -2.10 4.04 5.79
CA TRP A 123 -1.13 3.17 6.43
C TRP A 123 -0.44 3.87 7.60
N ARG A 124 0.03 3.05 8.55
CA ARG A 124 0.81 3.49 9.70
C ARG A 124 2.29 3.16 9.52
N HIS A 125 3.16 4.02 10.05
CA HIS A 125 4.60 3.75 10.11
C HIS A 125 5.00 3.06 11.41
N GLN A 126 6.03 2.23 11.37
CA GLN A 126 6.60 1.64 12.58
C GLN A 126 7.21 2.73 13.47
N GLY A 127 6.83 2.75 14.75
CA GLY A 127 7.36 3.70 15.73
C GLY A 127 6.75 5.11 15.67
N SER A 128 5.68 5.32 14.90
CA SER A 128 4.94 6.59 14.82
C SER A 128 3.44 6.35 14.72
N ASP A 129 2.64 7.12 15.47
CA ASP A 129 1.18 7.17 15.30
C ASP A 129 0.75 8.12 14.16
N ALA A 130 1.69 8.51 13.29
CA ALA A 130 1.37 9.29 12.10
C ALA A 130 0.61 8.43 11.07
N TYR A 131 -0.52 8.97 10.61
CA TYR A 131 -1.32 8.43 9.53
C TYR A 131 -0.85 9.01 8.20
N PHE A 132 -0.70 8.13 7.21
CA PHE A 132 -0.38 8.50 5.84
C PHE A 132 -1.49 7.99 4.93
N ASP A 133 -1.84 8.78 3.92
CA ASP A 133 -2.85 8.42 2.93
C ASP A 133 -2.22 8.28 1.55
N ALA A 134 -2.96 7.73 0.59
CA ALA A 134 -2.47 7.58 -0.79
C ALA A 134 -2.05 8.89 -1.46
N SER A 135 -2.53 10.06 -0.99
CA SER A 135 -2.05 11.36 -1.47
C SER A 135 -0.59 11.62 -1.10
N SER A 136 -0.10 10.96 -0.04
CA SER A 136 1.30 10.98 0.40
C SER A 136 2.23 10.14 -0.51
N LEU A 137 1.69 9.34 -1.44
CA LEU A 137 2.47 8.69 -2.49
C LEU A 137 2.85 9.73 -3.55
N SER A 138 3.91 10.51 -3.32
CA SER A 138 4.30 11.59 -4.22
C SER A 138 5.15 11.13 -5.41
N ASP A 139 5.06 11.88 -6.51
CA ASP A 139 5.86 11.83 -7.75
C ASP A 139 7.34 12.23 -7.51
N GLY A 140 7.99 11.63 -6.51
CA GLY A 140 9.33 11.98 -6.07
C GLY A 140 9.35 12.44 -4.62
N THR A 141 9.16 11.51 -3.68
CA THR A 141 9.65 11.70 -2.31
C THR A 141 10.59 10.54 -2.00
N SER A 142 11.75 10.56 -2.67
CA SER A 142 12.97 9.99 -2.12
C SER A 142 13.05 10.48 -0.68
N ALA A 143 13.12 9.54 0.25
CA ALA A 143 13.33 9.80 1.66
C ALA A 143 14.53 10.73 1.85
N SER A 144 14.29 12.03 2.00
CA SER A 144 15.21 12.90 2.70
C SER A 144 15.11 12.50 4.17
N SER A 145 16.00 11.60 4.57
CA SER A 145 16.58 11.41 5.89
C SER A 145 15.80 11.97 7.10
N PRO A 146 15.44 11.14 8.09
CA PRO A 146 14.78 11.57 9.34
C PRO A 146 15.59 12.54 10.24
N TRP A 147 16.80 12.96 9.85
CA TRP A 147 17.69 13.73 10.72
C TRP A 147 17.69 15.22 10.39
N ARG A 148 16.58 15.91 10.72
CA ARG A 148 16.54 17.26 11.30
C ARG A 148 15.09 17.74 11.32
N ARG A 149 14.40 17.45 12.41
CA ARG A 149 13.45 18.40 13.00
C ARG A 149 13.32 18.05 14.47
N SER A 150 14.21 18.66 15.23
CA SER A 150 14.06 18.86 16.66
C SER A 150 12.64 19.38 16.94
N SER A 151 11.91 18.66 17.79
CA SER A 151 10.85 19.17 18.65
C SER A 151 9.85 20.16 18.03
N CYS A 152 8.68 19.66 17.67
CA CYS A 152 7.46 20.31 18.15
C CYS A 152 6.38 19.25 18.38
N SER A 153 6.27 18.82 19.64
CA SER A 153 5.12 18.05 20.12
C SER A 153 3.86 18.88 19.90
N ARG A 154 3.08 18.56 18.87
CA ARG A 154 1.69 19.01 18.78
C ARG A 154 0.84 17.93 19.44
N ARG A 155 0.85 17.94 20.77
CA ARG A 155 -0.11 17.18 21.58
C ARG A 155 -1.50 17.75 21.28
N VAL A 156 -2.26 17.09 20.42
CA VAL A 156 -3.70 17.36 20.27
C VAL A 156 -4.38 16.80 21.51
N VAL A 157 -4.43 17.62 22.56
CA VAL A 157 -5.34 17.37 23.69
C VAL A 157 -6.72 17.82 23.22
N TYR A 158 -7.64 16.87 23.07
CA TYR A 158 -9.06 17.17 22.95
C TYR A 158 -9.52 17.76 24.28
N ARG A 159 -9.52 19.08 24.42
CA ARG A 159 -10.05 19.78 25.58
C ARG A 159 -11.41 20.36 25.22
N ARG A 160 -12.45 19.83 25.86
CA ARG A 160 -13.79 20.41 25.93
C ARG A 160 -13.71 21.91 26.24
N SER A 161 -14.46 22.68 25.46
CA SER A 161 -14.68 24.12 25.52
C SER A 161 -15.00 24.61 26.94
N PHE A 162 -14.35 25.68 27.40
CA PHE A 162 -14.96 26.73 28.21
C PHE A 162 -14.05 27.98 28.35
N TRP A 163 -14.52 29.10 27.80
CA TRP A 163 -14.23 30.53 28.08
C TRP A 163 -12.80 31.12 28.18
N SER A 164 -12.62 32.14 27.31
CA SER A 164 -12.10 33.50 27.57
C SER A 164 -10.60 33.84 27.46
N MET A 165 -10.38 34.92 26.69
CA MET A 165 -9.37 35.99 26.79
C MET A 165 -7.90 35.73 26.40
N ASN A 166 -7.57 36.24 25.19
CA ASN A 166 -6.31 36.93 24.82
C ASN A 166 -6.00 38.11 25.79
N PRO A 167 -4.84 38.81 25.75
CA PRO A 167 -3.61 38.64 24.93
C PRO A 167 -2.28 38.82 25.72
N SER A 168 -1.12 38.48 25.14
CA SER A 168 -0.01 39.44 24.92
C SER A 168 1.17 38.76 24.22
N TRP A 169 1.78 39.52 23.31
CA TRP A 169 3.03 39.21 22.65
C TRP A 169 4.14 39.86 23.47
N ASP A 170 5.19 39.12 23.81
CA ASP A 170 6.47 39.69 24.19
C ASP A 170 7.60 38.95 23.45
N CYS A 171 8.11 39.63 22.43
CA CYS A 171 9.40 39.35 21.79
C CYS A 171 10.46 40.18 22.51
N LEU A 172 11.47 39.56 23.11
CA LEU A 172 12.71 40.23 23.53
C LEU A 172 13.90 39.25 23.46
N PRO A 173 15.14 39.74 23.32
CA PRO A 173 15.95 39.45 22.14
C PRO A 173 17.21 38.61 22.40
N THR A 174 17.78 38.18 21.27
CA THR A 174 19.13 37.65 21.04
C THR A 174 20.21 38.06 22.05
N ARG A 175 20.98 37.08 22.53
CA ARG A 175 22.41 37.23 22.88
C ARG A 175 23.13 35.88 22.78
N SER A 176 23.98 35.75 21.76
CA SER A 176 25.12 34.83 21.76
C SER A 176 26.13 35.25 22.83
N PRO A 177 27.02 34.36 23.28
CA PRO A 177 28.41 34.47 22.82
C PRO A 177 29.13 33.14 22.56
N CYS A 178 30.10 33.21 21.64
CA CYS A 178 31.06 32.19 21.25
C CYS A 178 32.16 31.91 22.30
N TRP A 179 32.86 30.78 22.07
CA TRP A 179 34.27 30.43 22.38
C TRP A 179 34.56 29.56 23.63
N PRO A 180 35.75 28.95 23.75
CA PRO A 180 36.43 27.95 22.88
C PRO A 180 36.88 26.67 23.65
N ARG A 181 37.11 25.57 22.93
CA ARG A 181 38.45 25.01 22.61
C ARG A 181 38.30 23.84 21.64
#